data_AF-A0A2D5UGH4-F1
#
_entry.id   AF-A0A2D5UGH4-F1
#
_cell.length_a   1.000
_cell.length_b   1.000
_cell.length_c   1.000
_cell.angle_alpha   90.00
_cell.angle_beta   90.00
_cell.angle_gamma   90.00
#
_symmetry.space_group_name_H-M   'P 1'
#
loop_
_entity.id
_entity.type
_entity.pdbx_description
1 polymer ?
#
loop_
_entity_poly.entity_id
_entity_poly.type
_entity_poly.pdbx_seq_one_letter_code
_entity_poly.pdbx_strand_id
1 'polypeptide(L)'
;MSMRFDPKVVLASRVEGLSPRDRRPRGHRLIVLSALLLFLVTGTVLAVSPFEDVFSHAVWGPSPQTSTSEIDLFRKMSFLPLAGRTEAANFFLKTLDGQNRSLSQDKGNIILMNFWATWCPPCIREMPAMQRAYDKFKDRGFQIIAISVDLGNSDAVRKFTESLKLNFQVLLDPENRVKQAYRVRALPTTYLIDRAGRVVAYGMGAREWDSEAAFDLIAHLLKGKG
;
A
#
# COMPACT_ATOMS: atom_id res chain seq x y z
N MET A 1 -4.34 59.99 2.99
CA MET A 1 -4.08 60.62 1.68
C MET A 1 -3.44 59.55 0.80
N SER A 2 -4.17 58.54 0.30
CA SER A 2 -5.36 58.54 -0.56
C SER A 2 -5.03 58.75 -2.04
N MET A 3 -5.39 57.77 -2.88
CA MET A 3 -5.45 57.81 -4.36
C MET A 3 -4.11 57.89 -5.13
N ARG A 4 -3.97 57.37 -6.36
CA ARG A 4 -4.91 56.63 -7.26
C ARG A 4 -4.21 55.39 -7.87
N PHE A 5 -5.01 54.38 -8.22
CA PHE A 5 -4.78 53.52 -9.39
C PHE A 5 -5.45 54.18 -10.60
N ASP A 6 -4.87 54.09 -11.81
CA ASP A 6 -5.48 54.63 -13.03
C ASP A 6 -5.47 53.57 -14.16
N PRO A 7 -6.63 53.18 -14.73
CA PRO A 7 -6.72 52.12 -15.74
C PRO A 7 -6.98 52.63 -17.18
N LYS A 8 -6.63 51.77 -18.17
CA LYS A 8 -6.99 51.75 -19.62
C LYS A 8 -5.96 52.33 -20.62
N VAL A 9 -5.24 51.42 -21.30
CA VAL A 9 -4.73 51.50 -22.70
C VAL A 9 -4.76 50.05 -23.24
N VAL A 10 -5.40 49.59 -24.35
CA VAL A 10 -6.06 50.14 -25.56
C VAL A 10 -5.12 50.31 -26.79
N LEU A 11 -5.20 49.52 -27.88
CA LEU A 11 -5.95 48.28 -28.16
C LEU A 11 -5.45 47.59 -29.47
N ALA A 12 -5.10 46.29 -29.46
CA ALA A 12 -4.93 45.46 -30.68
C ALA A 12 -4.85 43.94 -30.37
N SER A 13 -5.21 42.99 -31.25
CA SER A 13 -6.44 42.76 -32.05
C SER A 13 -6.29 41.47 -32.89
N ARG A 14 -7.43 40.91 -33.34
CA ARG A 14 -7.57 39.94 -34.46
C ARG A 14 -7.20 38.46 -34.26
N VAL A 15 -8.23 37.62 -34.18
CA VAL A 15 -8.28 36.24 -34.70
C VAL A 15 -9.66 36.06 -35.35
N GLU A 16 -9.74 35.67 -36.63
CA GLU A 16 -10.99 35.20 -37.26
C GLU A 16 -11.39 33.82 -36.70
N GLY A 17 -12.66 33.41 -36.57
CA GLY A 17 -13.88 33.92 -37.18
C GLY A 17 -14.54 32.83 -38.03
N LEU A 18 -15.24 31.88 -37.42
CA LEU A 18 -15.96 30.79 -38.13
C LEU A 18 -17.39 30.56 -37.62
N SER A 19 -18.28 30.23 -38.55
CA SER A 19 -19.75 30.33 -38.41
C SER A 19 -20.40 29.12 -37.71
N PRO A 20 -21.44 29.37 -36.87
CA PRO A 20 -22.51 28.40 -36.64
C PRO A 20 -23.39 28.29 -37.90
N ARG A 21 -23.82 27.09 -38.29
CA ARG A 21 -24.77 26.87 -39.40
C ARG A 21 -26.17 26.52 -38.87
N ASP A 22 -27.17 27.33 -39.22
CA ASP A 22 -28.58 26.98 -39.09
C ASP A 22 -28.97 25.85 -40.07
N ARG A 23 -29.84 24.94 -39.61
CA ARG A 23 -30.67 24.06 -40.45
C ARG A 23 -31.99 23.72 -39.74
N ARG A 24 -32.99 24.59 -39.86
CA ARG A 24 -34.40 24.16 -39.79
C ARG A 24 -34.79 23.38 -41.06
N PRO A 25 -35.71 22.41 -40.94
CA PRO A 25 -36.81 22.28 -41.90
C PRO A 25 -38.14 22.77 -41.30
N ARG A 26 -39.17 22.94 -42.14
CA ARG A 26 -40.55 23.28 -41.72
C ARG A 26 -41.54 22.21 -42.19
N GLY A 27 -42.54 21.94 -41.35
CA GLY A 27 -43.93 21.77 -41.82
C GLY A 27 -44.49 20.35 -41.96
N HIS A 28 -45.84 20.32 -42.01
CA HIS A 28 -46.75 19.16 -42.20
C HIS A 28 -46.84 18.22 -40.97
N ARG A 29 -47.77 18.42 -40.01
CA ARG A 29 -49.26 18.47 -40.01
C ARG A 29 -49.94 17.14 -40.38
N LEU A 30 -50.74 16.62 -39.43
CA LEU A 30 -51.53 15.37 -39.46
C LEU A 30 -50.60 14.13 -39.53
N ILE A 31 -50.90 12.99 -38.90
CA ILE A 31 -52.20 12.31 -38.70
C ILE A 31 -52.49 12.03 -37.21
N VAL A 32 -53.78 11.97 -36.87
CA VAL A 32 -54.35 11.46 -35.59
C VAL A 32 -55.16 10.20 -35.92
N LEU A 33 -55.43 9.34 -34.93
CA LEU A 33 -56.00 7.96 -35.05
C LEU A 33 -54.90 6.91 -35.34
N SER A 34 -54.90 5.70 -34.76
CA SER A 34 -55.75 5.16 -33.68
C SER A 34 -55.05 3.95 -33.02
N ALA A 35 -54.90 3.95 -31.69
CA ALA A 35 -54.33 2.82 -30.94
C ALA A 35 -54.84 2.79 -29.48
N LEU A 36 -56.15 2.55 -29.30
CA LEU A 36 -56.76 2.42 -27.97
C LEU A 36 -57.77 1.27 -27.97
N LEU A 37 -57.26 0.04 -27.93
CA LEU A 37 -58.04 -1.18 -27.75
C LEU A 37 -57.12 -2.29 -27.18
N LEU A 38 -57.66 -3.08 -26.24
CA LEU A 38 -57.07 -4.31 -25.70
C LEU A 38 -55.72 -4.20 -24.96
N PHE A 39 -55.75 -3.46 -23.84
CA PHE A 39 -55.38 -4.14 -22.59
C PHE A 39 -56.29 -5.37 -22.45
N LEU A 40 -55.79 -6.59 -22.68
CA LEU A 40 -56.29 -7.89 -22.14
C LEU A 40 -55.61 -9.15 -22.76
N VAL A 41 -54.28 -9.17 -22.86
CA VAL A 41 -53.52 -10.45 -22.89
C VAL A 41 -52.38 -10.38 -21.88
N THR A 42 -52.77 -10.28 -20.60
CA THR A 42 -51.84 -10.34 -19.46
C THR A 42 -51.56 -11.79 -19.10
N GLY A 43 -50.49 -12.39 -19.66
CA GLY A 43 -50.10 -13.76 -19.29
C GLY A 43 -48.87 -14.32 -20.01
N THR A 44 -47.93 -14.84 -19.22
CA THR A 44 -47.12 -16.05 -19.51
C THR A 44 -46.33 -16.14 -20.83
N VAL A 45 -45.38 -15.23 -21.09
CA VAL A 45 -44.10 -15.57 -21.77
C VAL A 45 -42.94 -14.73 -21.20
N LEU A 46 -42.42 -15.08 -20.02
CA LEU A 46 -41.16 -14.52 -19.47
C LEU A 46 -40.36 -15.59 -18.70
N ALA A 47 -39.82 -16.56 -19.44
CA ALA A 47 -38.85 -17.57 -19.01
C ALA A 47 -38.26 -18.20 -20.29
N VAL A 48 -36.97 -18.49 -20.46
CA VAL A 48 -35.80 -18.39 -19.57
C VAL A 48 -34.62 -17.74 -20.33
N SER A 49 -33.86 -16.85 -19.68
CA SER A 49 -32.56 -16.37 -20.17
C SER A 49 -31.51 -16.53 -19.05
N PRO A 50 -30.52 -17.43 -19.15
CA PRO A 50 -29.68 -17.86 -18.03
C PRO A 50 -28.48 -16.93 -17.75
N PHE A 51 -28.69 -15.62 -17.75
CA PHE A 51 -27.60 -14.63 -17.68
C PHE A 51 -27.42 -13.95 -16.31
N GLU A 52 -28.46 -13.95 -15.46
CA GLU A 52 -28.46 -13.27 -14.15
C GLU A 52 -27.57 -13.97 -13.10
N ASP A 53 -27.51 -15.30 -13.09
CA ASP A 53 -26.77 -16.08 -12.08
C ASP A 53 -25.25 -15.88 -12.17
N VAL A 54 -24.72 -15.67 -13.38
CA VAL A 54 -23.27 -15.50 -13.62
C VAL A 54 -22.78 -14.16 -13.07
N PHE A 55 -23.55 -13.08 -13.23
CA PHE A 55 -23.17 -11.75 -12.75
C PHE A 55 -23.33 -11.61 -11.22
N SER A 56 -24.37 -12.20 -10.64
CA SER A 56 -24.65 -12.11 -9.21
C SER A 56 -23.52 -12.66 -8.33
N HIS A 57 -22.88 -13.75 -8.75
CA HIS A 57 -21.76 -14.35 -8.01
C HIS A 57 -20.38 -13.72 -8.30
N ALA A 58 -20.21 -13.04 -9.44
CA ALA A 58 -18.93 -12.42 -9.81
C ALA A 58 -18.72 -11.04 -9.15
N VAL A 59 -19.79 -10.27 -8.92
CA VAL A 59 -19.71 -8.89 -8.38
C VAL A 59 -19.79 -8.87 -6.84
N TRP A 60 -20.42 -9.85 -6.21
CA TRP A 60 -20.62 -9.91 -4.74
C TRP A 60 -19.76 -10.98 -4.05
N GLY A 61 -18.61 -11.34 -4.63
CA GLY A 61 -17.60 -12.16 -3.95
C GLY A 61 -16.92 -11.38 -2.81
N PRO A 62 -16.56 -12.02 -1.68
CA PRO A 62 -15.83 -11.35 -0.61
C PRO A 62 -14.46 -10.86 -1.10
N SER A 63 -14.10 -9.63 -0.74
CA SER A 63 -12.81 -9.00 -1.09
C SER A 63 -11.60 -9.79 -0.58
N PRO A 64 -10.39 -9.61 -1.15
CA PRO A 64 -9.17 -10.32 -0.75
C PRO A 64 -9.00 -10.42 0.77
N GLN A 65 -8.98 -11.66 1.27
CA GLN A 65 -9.43 -11.96 2.62
C GLN A 65 -8.43 -11.50 3.69
N THR A 66 -8.71 -10.33 4.28
CA THR A 66 -8.16 -9.92 5.58
C THR A 66 -9.23 -10.26 6.62
N SER A 67 -9.04 -11.35 7.38
CA SER A 67 -10.03 -11.75 8.39
C SER A 67 -10.16 -10.69 9.50
N THR A 68 -11.31 -10.60 10.16
CA THR A 68 -11.52 -9.66 11.27
C THR A 68 -10.42 -9.79 12.34
N SER A 69 -10.01 -11.02 12.63
CA SER A 69 -8.88 -11.33 13.52
C SER A 69 -7.53 -10.77 13.05
N GLU A 70 -7.24 -10.78 11.74
CA GLU A 70 -6.01 -10.20 11.19
C GLU A 70 -6.03 -8.68 11.27
N ILE A 71 -7.17 -8.04 10.97
CA ILE A 71 -7.37 -6.59 11.13
C ILE A 71 -7.20 -6.18 12.60
N ASP A 72 -7.74 -6.95 13.53
CA ASP A 72 -7.64 -6.67 14.97
C ASP A 72 -6.21 -6.87 15.50
N LEU A 73 -5.47 -7.87 15.02
CA LEU A 73 -4.04 -8.06 15.33
C LEU A 73 -3.18 -6.91 14.80
N PHE A 74 -3.41 -6.46 13.55
CA PHE A 74 -2.75 -5.26 13.02
C PHE A 74 -3.11 -4.02 13.85
N ARG A 75 -4.39 -3.83 14.24
CA ARG A 75 -4.82 -2.69 15.05
C ARG A 75 -4.17 -2.67 16.44
N LYS A 76 -4.10 -3.83 17.14
CA LYS A 76 -3.38 -3.98 18.42
C LYS A 76 -1.92 -3.54 18.32
N MET A 77 -1.26 -3.85 17.21
CA MET A 77 0.14 -3.50 16.96
C MET A 77 0.33 -2.15 16.22
N SER A 78 -0.69 -1.30 16.15
CA SER A 78 -0.64 0.01 15.46
C SER A 78 -0.12 -0.10 14.01
N PHE A 79 -0.62 -1.09 13.27
CA PHE A 79 -0.36 -1.30 11.84
C PHE A 79 -1.55 -0.87 10.98
N LEU A 80 -1.24 -0.31 9.81
CA LEU A 80 -2.20 0.01 8.75
C LEU A 80 -2.15 -1.11 7.70
N PRO A 81 -3.21 -1.94 7.57
CA PRO A 81 -3.26 -3.02 6.57
C PRO A 81 -3.39 -2.46 5.15
N LEU A 82 -2.79 -3.15 4.18
CA LEU A 82 -2.88 -2.83 2.76
C LEU A 82 -3.79 -3.84 2.05
N ALA A 83 -5.06 -3.49 1.90
CA ALA A 83 -6.10 -4.37 1.35
C ALA A 83 -5.78 -4.94 -0.05
N GLY A 84 -4.95 -4.24 -0.85
CA GLY A 84 -4.51 -4.69 -2.17
C GLY A 84 -3.26 -5.58 -2.19
N ARG A 85 -2.65 -5.89 -1.02
CA ARG A 85 -1.42 -6.70 -0.84
C ARG A 85 -0.43 -6.59 -2.01
N THR A 86 0.10 -5.39 -2.24
CA THR A 86 0.98 -5.07 -3.38
C THR A 86 2.36 -5.72 -3.24
N GLU A 87 2.97 -6.18 -4.35
CA GLU A 87 4.35 -6.68 -4.32
C GLU A 87 5.32 -5.63 -3.77
N ALA A 88 6.20 -6.07 -2.86
CA ALA A 88 7.20 -5.22 -2.23
C ALA A 88 8.30 -4.86 -3.24
N ALA A 89 8.61 -3.56 -3.37
CA ALA A 89 9.62 -3.08 -4.31
C ALA A 89 11.00 -3.72 -4.02
N ASN A 90 11.46 -4.55 -4.96
CA ASN A 90 12.76 -5.21 -4.82
C ASN A 90 13.90 -4.19 -4.88
N PHE A 91 14.99 -4.48 -4.18
CA PHE A 91 16.18 -3.64 -4.09
C PHE A 91 17.43 -4.50 -4.06
N PHE A 92 18.59 -3.87 -4.22
CA PHE A 92 19.89 -4.46 -3.93
C PHE A 92 20.62 -3.52 -2.98
N LEU A 93 20.94 -4.00 -1.77
CA LEU A 93 21.64 -3.24 -0.74
C LEU A 93 22.85 -4.03 -0.22
N LYS A 94 23.79 -3.30 0.38
CA LYS A 94 24.95 -3.91 1.03
C LYS A 94 24.61 -4.43 2.41
N THR A 95 25.10 -5.62 2.72
CA THR A 95 25.20 -6.16 4.09
C THR A 95 26.35 -5.48 4.84
N LEU A 96 26.43 -5.66 6.16
CA LEU A 96 27.54 -5.13 6.96
C LEU A 96 28.91 -5.68 6.54
N ASP A 97 28.99 -6.94 6.11
CA ASP A 97 30.20 -7.58 5.56
C ASP A 97 30.44 -7.28 4.07
N GLY A 98 29.66 -6.38 3.46
CA GLY A 98 29.90 -5.87 2.10
C GLY A 98 29.41 -6.77 0.97
N GLN A 99 28.75 -7.90 1.28
CA GLN A 99 27.99 -8.68 0.29
C GLN A 99 26.79 -7.87 -0.23
N ASN A 100 26.21 -8.29 -1.36
CA ASN A 100 25.05 -7.65 -1.97
C ASN A 100 23.82 -8.54 -1.83
N ARG A 101 22.75 -8.04 -1.21
CA ARG A 101 21.53 -8.79 -0.90
C ARG A 101 20.31 -8.12 -1.52
N SER A 102 19.32 -8.91 -1.92
CA SER A 102 18.03 -8.41 -2.43
C SER A 102 16.85 -9.01 -1.70
N LEU A 103 15.77 -8.23 -1.54
CA LEU A 103 14.53 -8.67 -0.90
C LEU A 103 13.94 -9.94 -1.54
N SER A 104 14.16 -10.10 -2.84
CA SER A 104 13.74 -11.31 -3.59
C SER A 104 14.40 -12.61 -3.10
N GLN A 105 15.53 -12.56 -2.39
CA GLN A 105 16.21 -13.74 -1.82
C GLN A 105 15.48 -14.27 -0.57
N ASP A 106 14.67 -13.45 0.09
CA ASP A 106 13.93 -13.81 1.31
C ASP A 106 12.50 -14.30 1.03
N LYS A 107 12.05 -14.34 -0.23
CA LYS A 107 10.73 -14.88 -0.60
C LYS A 107 10.54 -16.30 -0.06
N GLY A 108 9.32 -16.61 0.37
CA GLY A 108 8.99 -17.81 1.16
C GLY A 108 8.94 -17.56 2.68
N ASN A 109 9.60 -16.51 3.19
CA ASN A 109 9.53 -16.10 4.59
C ASN A 109 8.44 -15.04 4.84
N ILE A 110 7.98 -14.92 6.09
CA ILE A 110 7.35 -13.68 6.58
C ILE A 110 8.46 -12.71 6.94
N ILE A 111 8.46 -11.51 6.37
CA ILE A 111 9.54 -10.54 6.56
C ILE A 111 9.02 -9.30 7.30
N LEU A 112 9.68 -8.96 8.40
CA LEU A 112 9.59 -7.67 9.07
C LEU A 112 10.74 -6.81 8.54
N MET A 113 10.44 -5.87 7.65
CA MET A 113 11.42 -4.95 7.09
C MET A 113 11.37 -3.61 7.82
N ASN A 114 12.43 -3.25 8.55
CA ASN A 114 12.46 -2.09 9.44
C ASN A 114 13.46 -1.04 8.97
N PHE A 115 13.02 0.19 8.75
CA PHE A 115 13.89 1.33 8.45
C PHE A 115 14.29 2.02 9.76
N TRP A 116 15.59 2.16 10.00
CA TRP A 116 16.16 2.65 11.25
C TRP A 116 17.45 3.46 11.03
N ALA A 117 17.99 4.07 12.09
CA ALA A 117 19.33 4.67 12.07
C ALA A 117 20.00 4.64 13.46
N THR A 118 21.33 4.68 13.52
CA THR A 118 22.11 4.67 14.78
C THR A 118 21.85 5.91 15.65
N TRP A 119 21.42 7.02 15.05
CA TRP A 119 21.08 8.27 15.74
C TRP A 119 19.58 8.40 16.10
N CYS A 120 18.77 7.35 15.93
CA CYS A 120 17.32 7.36 16.16
C CYS A 120 16.94 6.73 17.53
N PRO A 121 16.68 7.51 18.60
CA PRO A 121 16.37 6.94 19.92
C PRO A 121 15.18 5.95 19.97
N PRO A 122 14.04 6.17 19.28
CA PRO A 122 12.96 5.17 19.29
C PRO A 122 13.34 3.87 18.57
N CYS A 123 14.15 3.94 17.50
CA CYS A 123 14.65 2.76 16.80
C CYS A 123 15.53 1.89 17.72
N ILE A 124 16.43 2.53 18.49
CA ILE A 124 17.35 1.84 19.40
C ILE A 124 16.57 1.10 20.51
N ARG A 125 15.47 1.69 21.00
CA ARG A 125 14.66 1.09 22.08
C ARG A 125 13.92 -0.19 21.65
N GLU A 126 13.45 -0.26 20.41
CA GLU A 126 12.73 -1.47 19.94
C GLU A 126 13.66 -2.64 19.56
N MET A 127 14.93 -2.37 19.24
CA MET A 127 15.88 -3.39 18.76
C MET A 127 16.07 -4.61 19.69
N PRO A 128 16.18 -4.47 21.02
CA PRO A 128 16.22 -5.62 21.92
C PRO A 128 14.96 -6.48 21.87
N ALA A 129 13.78 -5.86 21.70
CA ALA A 129 12.51 -6.57 21.52
C ALA A 129 12.44 -7.27 20.15
N MET A 130 12.89 -6.61 19.08
CA MET A 130 13.03 -7.21 17.75
C MET A 130 13.94 -8.43 17.76
N GLN A 131 15.06 -8.39 18.50
CA GLN A 131 15.97 -9.54 18.63
C GLN A 131 15.30 -10.71 19.35
N ARG A 132 14.58 -10.46 20.46
CA ARG A 132 13.80 -11.50 21.16
C ARG A 132 12.69 -12.10 20.28
N ALA A 133 12.03 -11.31 19.45
CA ALA A 133 11.06 -11.79 18.47
C ALA A 133 11.72 -12.63 17.37
N TYR A 134 12.85 -12.19 16.83
CA TYR A 134 13.61 -12.93 15.82
C TYR A 134 14.07 -14.29 16.34
N ASP A 135 14.71 -14.34 17.52
CA ASP A 135 15.17 -15.61 18.11
C ASP A 135 14.04 -16.60 18.41
N LYS A 136 12.81 -16.12 18.66
CA LYS A 136 11.62 -16.96 18.90
C LYS A 136 10.98 -17.53 17.63
N PHE A 137 11.23 -16.94 16.46
CA PHE A 137 10.49 -17.26 15.22
C PHE A 137 11.34 -17.52 13.98
N LYS A 138 12.63 -17.20 13.97
CA LYS A 138 13.52 -17.32 12.79
C LYS A 138 13.44 -18.69 12.10
N ASP A 139 13.54 -19.76 12.88
CA ASP A 139 13.53 -21.16 12.41
C ASP A 139 12.17 -21.65 11.90
N ARG A 140 11.13 -20.77 11.93
CA ARG A 140 9.77 -21.03 11.40
C ARG A 140 9.51 -20.29 10.07
N GLY A 141 10.54 -19.65 9.52
CA GLY A 141 10.45 -18.83 8.31
C GLY A 141 9.96 -17.40 8.60
N PHE A 142 10.43 -16.81 9.70
CA PHE A 142 10.32 -15.37 9.98
C PHE A 142 11.69 -14.72 9.79
N GLN A 143 11.76 -13.57 9.13
CA GLN A 143 13.01 -12.84 8.92
C GLN A 143 12.84 -11.38 9.30
N ILE A 144 13.89 -10.79 9.89
CA ILE A 144 13.99 -9.34 10.09
C ILE A 144 15.06 -8.81 9.14
N ILE A 145 14.69 -7.79 8.35
CA ILE A 145 15.60 -7.03 7.48
C ILE A 145 15.62 -5.58 7.96
N ALA A 146 16.66 -5.22 8.70
CA ALA A 146 16.82 -3.91 9.31
C ALA A 146 17.69 -2.99 8.41
N ILE A 147 17.03 -2.14 7.63
CA ILE A 147 17.66 -1.19 6.71
C ILE A 147 18.07 0.06 7.49
N SER A 148 19.39 0.22 7.70
CA SER A 148 19.99 1.45 8.21
C SER A 148 19.98 2.50 7.11
N VAL A 149 19.56 3.72 7.46
CA VAL A 149 19.59 4.90 6.58
C VAL A 149 20.66 5.92 7.03
N ASP A 150 21.64 5.45 7.81
CA ASP A 150 22.78 6.24 8.26
C ASP A 150 23.66 6.69 7.07
N LEU A 151 24.09 7.95 7.09
CA LEU A 151 24.93 8.51 6.04
C LEU A 151 26.40 8.12 6.27
N GLY A 152 27.01 7.42 5.32
CA GLY A 152 28.45 7.16 5.29
C GLY A 152 28.88 5.84 5.93
N ASN A 153 29.56 5.90 7.08
CA ASN A 153 30.45 4.82 7.54
C ASN A 153 29.70 3.57 8.06
N SER A 154 29.78 2.49 7.27
CA SER A 154 29.24 1.15 7.59
C SER A 154 29.78 0.55 8.89
N ASP A 155 31.03 0.85 9.29
CA ASP A 155 31.62 0.30 10.52
C ASP A 155 31.03 0.93 11.79
N ALA A 156 30.45 2.13 11.71
CA ALA A 156 29.69 2.69 12.83
C ALA A 156 28.40 1.88 13.06
N VAL A 157 27.68 1.56 11.97
CA VAL A 157 26.49 0.71 12.00
C VAL A 157 26.86 -0.71 12.49
N ARG A 158 27.96 -1.28 11.98
CA ARG A 158 28.46 -2.60 12.42
C ARG A 158 28.68 -2.64 13.94
N LYS A 159 29.55 -1.78 14.47
CA LYS A 159 29.89 -1.72 15.90
C LYS A 159 28.65 -1.49 16.78
N PHE A 160 27.71 -0.68 16.29
CA PHE A 160 26.43 -0.48 16.96
C PHE A 160 25.64 -1.79 17.05
N THR A 161 25.45 -2.49 15.94
CA THR A 161 24.72 -3.78 15.89
C THR A 161 25.40 -4.89 16.69
N GLU A 162 26.73 -4.93 16.71
CA GLU A 162 27.54 -5.84 17.53
C GLU A 162 27.35 -5.58 19.04
N SER A 163 27.38 -4.31 19.47
CA SER A 163 27.18 -3.94 20.88
C SER A 163 25.76 -4.23 21.39
N LEU A 164 24.75 -4.15 20.52
CA LEU A 164 23.38 -4.60 20.79
C LEU A 164 23.16 -6.12 20.58
N LYS A 165 24.18 -6.86 20.12
CA LYS A 165 24.16 -8.31 19.86
C LYS A 165 23.02 -8.74 18.91
N LEU A 166 22.80 -7.97 17.85
CA LEU A 166 21.74 -8.22 16.87
C LEU A 166 22.18 -9.29 15.87
N ASN A 167 21.35 -10.33 15.70
CA ASN A 167 21.64 -11.49 14.84
C ASN A 167 20.75 -11.57 13.60
N PHE A 168 19.84 -10.60 13.42
CA PHE A 168 19.04 -10.47 12.19
C PHE A 168 19.79 -9.70 11.10
N GLN A 169 19.30 -9.80 9.86
CA GLN A 169 19.96 -9.16 8.72
C GLN A 169 19.89 -7.63 8.83
N VAL A 170 21.04 -6.98 8.89
CA VAL A 170 21.19 -5.53 8.73
C VAL A 170 21.66 -5.23 7.31
N LEU A 171 21.05 -4.22 6.68
CA LEU A 171 21.40 -3.71 5.34
C LEU A 171 21.63 -2.20 5.40
N LEU A 172 22.37 -1.66 4.44
CA LEU A 172 22.79 -0.26 4.39
C LEU A 172 22.19 0.44 3.16
N ASP A 173 21.41 1.51 3.37
CA ASP A 173 20.83 2.39 2.32
C ASP A 173 21.33 3.85 2.50
N PRO A 174 22.65 4.13 2.39
CA PRO A 174 23.20 5.45 2.70
C PRO A 174 22.74 6.53 1.70
N GLU A 175 22.52 6.20 0.43
CA GLU A 175 21.88 7.11 -0.55
C GLU A 175 20.36 7.26 -0.33
N ASN A 176 19.80 6.61 0.69
CA ASN A 176 18.38 6.67 1.07
C ASN A 176 17.42 6.29 -0.09
N ARG A 177 17.87 5.45 -1.04
CA ARG A 177 17.13 5.09 -2.26
C ARG A 177 15.97 4.17 -1.95
N VAL A 178 16.17 3.17 -1.09
CA VAL A 178 15.13 2.21 -0.69
C VAL A 178 14.15 2.88 0.26
N LYS A 179 14.63 3.72 1.19
CA LYS A 179 13.80 4.62 2.01
C LYS A 179 12.86 5.48 1.16
N GLN A 180 13.36 6.03 0.04
CA GLN A 180 12.55 6.81 -0.91
C GLN A 180 11.55 5.95 -1.69
N ALA A 181 11.97 4.78 -2.20
CA ALA A 181 11.09 3.85 -2.92
C ALA A 181 9.90 3.39 -2.05
N TYR A 182 10.14 3.08 -0.78
CA TYR A 182 9.11 2.75 0.20
C TYR A 182 8.41 3.98 0.80
N ARG A 183 8.74 5.20 0.36
CA ARG A 183 8.10 6.48 0.78
C ARG A 183 8.21 6.74 2.29
N VAL A 184 9.28 6.27 2.94
CA VAL A 184 9.49 6.34 4.39
C VAL A 184 9.82 7.76 4.82
N ARG A 185 8.90 8.38 5.58
CA ARG A 185 9.01 9.78 6.04
C ARG A 185 9.50 9.94 7.48
N ALA A 186 9.38 8.92 8.32
CA ALA A 186 9.77 8.94 9.74
C ALA A 186 10.49 7.64 10.14
N LEU A 187 11.19 7.65 11.28
CA LEU A 187 11.89 6.49 11.82
C LEU A 187 11.44 6.18 13.27
N PRO A 188 11.33 4.90 13.66
CA PRO A 188 11.36 3.74 12.76
C PRO A 188 10.09 3.67 11.90
N THR A 189 10.19 2.99 10.75
CA THR A 189 9.04 2.57 9.95
C THR A 189 9.20 1.10 9.60
N THR A 190 8.17 0.30 9.88
CA THR A 190 8.16 -1.14 9.64
C THR A 190 7.17 -1.50 8.53
N TYR A 191 7.56 -2.41 7.66
CA TYR A 191 6.69 -3.10 6.70
C TYR A 191 6.62 -4.58 7.07
N LEU A 192 5.40 -5.13 7.02
CA LEU A 192 5.17 -6.57 7.14
C LEU A 192 4.89 -7.11 5.74
N ILE A 193 5.67 -8.12 5.35
CA ILE A 193 5.67 -8.70 4.00
C ILE A 193 5.40 -10.20 4.12
N ASP A 194 4.52 -10.73 3.28
CA ASP A 194 4.14 -12.14 3.28
C ASP A 194 5.10 -13.04 2.47
N ARG A 195 4.87 -14.35 2.51
CA ARG A 195 5.69 -15.36 1.84
C ARG A 195 5.75 -15.22 0.31
N ALA A 196 4.80 -14.51 -0.32
CA ALA A 196 4.85 -14.22 -1.76
C ALA A 196 5.72 -12.99 -2.10
N GLY A 197 6.15 -12.23 -1.08
CA GLY A 197 6.86 -10.96 -1.21
C GLY A 197 5.92 -9.76 -1.34
N ARG A 198 4.68 -9.84 -0.83
CA ARG A 198 3.70 -8.73 -0.88
C ARG A 198 3.61 -8.02 0.46
N VAL A 199 3.53 -6.70 0.45
CA VAL A 199 3.33 -5.89 1.67
C VAL A 199 1.90 -6.06 2.15
N VAL A 200 1.70 -6.64 3.33
CA VAL A 200 0.38 -6.83 3.95
C VAL A 200 -0.02 -5.71 4.88
N ALA A 201 0.94 -5.06 5.54
CA ALA A 201 0.71 -3.90 6.40
C ALA A 201 1.98 -3.05 6.57
N TYR A 202 1.81 -1.80 7.01
CA TYR A 202 2.93 -0.94 7.41
C TYR A 202 2.60 -0.13 8.67
N GLY A 203 3.63 0.32 9.39
CA GLY A 203 3.48 1.06 10.64
C GLY A 203 4.67 1.98 10.90
N MET A 204 4.41 3.17 11.42
CA MET A 204 5.44 4.14 11.84
C MET A 204 5.56 4.13 13.38
N GLY A 205 6.69 4.60 13.91
CA GLY A 205 6.97 4.62 15.36
C GLY A 205 7.40 3.26 15.90
N ALA A 206 8.04 3.24 17.07
CA ALA A 206 8.59 2.03 17.69
C ALA A 206 7.51 1.12 18.30
N ARG A 207 7.79 -0.19 18.42
CA ARG A 207 6.87 -1.19 18.98
C ARG A 207 7.55 -2.14 19.97
N GLU A 208 6.78 -2.62 20.96
CA GLU A 208 7.19 -3.68 21.87
C GLU A 208 7.03 -5.05 21.17
N TRP A 209 8.04 -5.42 20.39
CA TRP A 209 8.05 -6.60 19.51
C TRP A 209 8.04 -7.96 20.24
N ASP A 210 8.29 -7.98 21.55
CA ASP A 210 8.19 -9.17 22.40
C ASP A 210 6.93 -9.21 23.28
N SER A 211 5.97 -8.31 23.03
CA SER A 211 4.63 -8.37 23.62
C SER A 211 3.83 -9.56 23.10
N GLU A 212 2.82 -9.98 23.87
CA GLU A 212 1.86 -11.02 23.46
C GLU A 212 1.19 -10.70 22.11
N ALA A 213 0.75 -9.45 21.92
CA ALA A 213 0.15 -9.00 20.65
C ALA A 213 1.11 -9.07 19.46
N ALA A 214 2.41 -8.81 19.66
CA ALA A 214 3.42 -8.97 18.62
C ALA A 214 3.66 -10.45 18.29
N PHE A 215 3.74 -11.31 19.30
CA PHE A 215 3.89 -12.74 19.15
C PHE A 215 2.68 -13.41 18.47
N ASP A 216 1.46 -12.98 18.81
CA ASP A 216 0.23 -13.43 18.14
C ASP A 216 0.20 -13.01 16.67
N LEU A 217 0.55 -11.75 16.37
CA LEU A 217 0.61 -11.24 15.00
C LEU A 217 1.62 -12.04 14.15
N ILE A 218 2.83 -12.25 14.67
CA ILE A 218 3.85 -13.04 13.96
C ILE A 218 3.40 -14.50 13.82
N ALA A 219 2.81 -15.10 14.87
CA ALA A 219 2.31 -16.48 14.83
C ALA A 219 1.10 -16.65 13.88
N HIS A 220 0.26 -15.63 13.71
CA HIS A 220 -0.82 -15.60 12.72
C HIS A 220 -0.26 -15.53 11.30
N LEU A 221 0.62 -14.56 11.02
CA LEU A 221 1.26 -14.40 9.71
C LEU A 221 2.03 -15.67 9.28
N LEU A 222 2.71 -16.33 10.22
CA LEU A 222 3.43 -17.59 9.95
C LEU A 222 2.52 -18.78 9.60
N LYS A 223 1.26 -18.81 10.10
CA LYS A 223 0.23 -19.80 9.75
C LYS A 223 -0.45 -19.48 8.42
N GLY A 224 -0.49 -18.20 8.04
CA GLY A 224 -1.08 -17.76 6.78
C GLY A 224 -0.41 -18.42 5.57
N LYS A 225 -1.25 -18.98 4.67
CA LYS A 225 -0.84 -19.25 3.29
C LYS A 225 -0.89 -17.91 2.53
N GLY A 226 0.15 -17.63 1.76
CA GLY A 226 0.22 -16.46 0.87
C GLY A 226 -0.68 -16.62 -0.36
#